data_AF-M6U3M6-F1
#
_entry.id   AF-M6U3M6-F1
#
_cell.length_a   1.000
_cell.length_b   1.000
_cell.length_c   1.000
_cell.angle_alpha   90.00
_cell.angle_beta   90.00
_cell.angle_gamma   90.00
#
_symmetry.space_group_name_H-M   'P 1'
#
loop_
_entity.id
_entity.type
_entity.pdbx_description
1 polymer ?
#
loop_
_entity_poly.entity_id
_entity_poly.type
_entity_poly.pdbx_seq_one_letter_code
_entity_poly.pdbx_strand_id
1 'polypeptide(L)'
;MFHSIAIKNGFVFFISVSNTKADTIGPLLVVRLSLLYPLFYCRRISFVFGVFKNHRFVNYSSLNRYKLAKNRWYKDGVHNQVAEGNHRLVKTAFSAYEYIRPKFNQLYLNEFSFLKNINVLELDSLESKRLGENFKNSSDEL
;
A
#
# COMPACT_ATOMS: atom_id res chain seq x y z
N MET A 1 5.33 -9.83 -11.41
CA MET A 1 4.97 -8.40 -11.22
C MET A 1 4.11 -8.30 -9.96
N PHE A 2 4.05 -7.16 -9.29
CA PHE A 2 3.20 -7.00 -8.11
C PHE A 2 2.41 -5.69 -8.17
N HIS A 3 1.31 -5.66 -7.42
CA HIS A 3 0.42 -4.54 -7.21
C HIS A 3 0.40 -4.20 -5.72
N SER A 4 0.45 -2.92 -5.37
CA SER A 4 0.39 -2.47 -3.99
C SER A 4 -0.87 -1.65 -3.74
N ILE A 5 -1.59 -1.94 -2.66
CA ILE A 5 -2.67 -1.12 -2.13
C ILE A 5 -2.19 -0.59 -0.79
N ALA A 6 -2.15 0.74 -0.62
CA ALA A 6 -1.54 1.37 0.54
C ALA A 6 -2.33 2.60 0.98
N ILE A 7 -2.40 2.78 2.30
CA ILE A 7 -2.87 4.02 2.94
C ILE A 7 -1.63 4.81 3.39
N LYS A 8 -1.65 6.13 3.22
CA LYS A 8 -0.55 7.00 3.69
C LYS A 8 -0.43 6.86 5.22
N ASN A 9 0.77 6.53 5.71
CA ASN A 9 1.05 6.24 7.12
C ASN A 9 0.15 5.15 7.71
N GLY A 10 -0.32 4.22 6.88
CA GLY A 10 -1.23 3.17 7.29
C GLY A 10 -0.84 1.82 6.69
N PHE A 11 -1.81 0.91 6.71
CA PHE A 11 -1.63 -0.45 6.20
C PHE A 11 -1.24 -0.47 4.71
N VAL A 12 -0.42 -1.46 4.38
CA VAL A 12 0.03 -1.74 3.02
C VAL A 12 -0.15 -3.23 2.72
N PHE A 13 -0.77 -3.51 1.58
CA PHE A 13 -0.93 -4.85 1.03
C PHE A 13 -0.21 -4.96 -0.30
N PHE A 14 0.54 -6.05 -0.46
CA PHE A 14 1.24 -6.36 -1.71
C PHE A 14 0.69 -7.66 -2.30
N ILE A 15 0.35 -7.62 -3.58
CA ILE A 15 -0.28 -8.73 -4.28
C ILE A 15 0.53 -9.03 -5.53
N SER A 16 0.97 -10.27 -5.67
CA SER A 16 1.55 -10.79 -6.90
C SER A 16 0.46 -10.90 -7.95
N VAL A 17 0.67 -10.26 -9.10
CA VAL A 17 -0.27 -10.29 -10.21
C VAL A 17 0.45 -10.65 -11.50
N SER A 18 -0.20 -11.46 -12.33
CA SER A 18 0.31 -11.83 -13.66
C SER A 18 0.26 -10.64 -14.62
N ASN A 19 -0.79 -9.82 -14.54
CA ASN A 19 -1.00 -8.68 -15.41
C ASN A 19 -1.64 -7.48 -14.66
N THR A 20 -1.65 -6.31 -15.31
CA THR A 20 -2.33 -5.10 -14.80
C THR A 20 -3.66 -4.81 -15.51
N LYS A 21 -4.28 -5.83 -16.10
CA LYS A 21 -5.52 -5.67 -16.86
C LYS A 21 -6.72 -5.54 -15.91
N ALA A 22 -7.83 -5.07 -16.47
CA ALA A 22 -9.07 -4.87 -15.73
C ALA A 22 -9.56 -6.14 -15.05
N ASP A 23 -9.52 -7.25 -15.78
CA ASP A 23 -10.07 -8.53 -15.33
C ASP A 23 -9.33 -9.10 -14.12
N THR A 24 -8.05 -8.72 -13.94
CA THR A 24 -7.22 -9.19 -12.83
C THR A 24 -7.25 -8.22 -11.65
N ILE A 25 -7.11 -6.90 -11.90
CA ILE A 25 -7.07 -5.90 -10.80
C ILE A 25 -8.47 -5.58 -10.29
N GLY A 26 -9.50 -5.58 -11.14
CA GLY A 26 -10.85 -5.14 -10.79
C GLY A 26 -11.47 -5.96 -9.66
N PRO A 27 -11.53 -7.30 -9.77
CA PRO A 27 -12.03 -8.14 -8.69
C PRO A 27 -11.23 -7.96 -7.39
N LEU A 28 -9.90 -7.81 -7.48
CA LEU A 28 -9.04 -7.60 -6.31
C LEU A 28 -9.37 -6.29 -5.58
N LEU A 29 -9.61 -5.20 -6.31
CA LEU A 29 -10.00 -3.92 -5.72
C LEU A 29 -11.37 -4.00 -5.06
N VAL A 30 -12.36 -4.61 -5.72
CA VAL A 30 -13.73 -4.72 -5.19
C VAL A 30 -13.78 -5.59 -3.93
N VAL A 31 -13.00 -6.68 -3.88
CA VAL A 31 -12.93 -7.55 -2.70
C VAL A 31 -12.25 -6.85 -1.52
N ARG A 32 -11.24 -6.02 -1.76
CA ARG A 32 -10.43 -5.41 -0.71
C ARG A 32 -10.95 -4.05 -0.23
N LEU A 33 -11.65 -3.31 -1.09
CA LEU A 33 -11.99 -1.91 -0.88
C LEU A 33 -13.48 -1.70 -1.13
N SER A 34 -14.14 -1.01 -0.20
CA SER A 34 -15.49 -0.51 -0.42
C SER A 34 -15.52 0.54 -1.55
N LEU A 35 -16.59 0.52 -2.35
CA LEU A 35 -16.76 1.41 -3.52
C LEU A 35 -16.79 2.91 -3.18
N LEU A 36 -16.98 3.25 -1.91
CA LEU A 36 -17.03 4.63 -1.40
C LEU A 36 -15.63 5.23 -1.19
N TYR A 37 -14.60 4.40 -1.01
CA TYR A 37 -13.27 4.91 -0.68
C TYR A 37 -12.63 5.66 -1.86
N PRO A 38 -11.97 6.80 -1.60
CA PRO A 38 -11.22 7.50 -2.63
C PRO A 38 -10.00 6.68 -3.03
N LEU A 39 -9.89 6.35 -4.32
CA LEU A 39 -8.76 5.59 -4.86
C LEU A 39 -7.81 6.51 -5.60
N PHE A 40 -6.52 6.40 -5.29
CA PHE A 40 -5.46 7.18 -5.91
C PHE A 40 -4.50 6.28 -6.67
N TYR A 41 -4.25 6.56 -7.95
CA TYR A 41 -3.37 5.73 -8.75
C TYR A 41 -2.52 6.53 -9.74
N CYS A 42 -1.41 5.93 -10.20
CA CYS A 42 -0.38 6.62 -10.99
C CYS A 42 -0.58 6.50 -12.51
N ARG A 43 -1.52 5.66 -12.97
CA ARG A 43 -1.76 5.41 -14.39
C ARG A 43 -3.25 5.29 -14.65
N ARG A 44 -3.76 5.89 -15.73
CA ARG A 44 -5.17 5.71 -16.11
C ARG A 44 -5.54 4.23 -16.23
N ILE A 45 -6.55 3.79 -15.48
CA ILE A 45 -7.09 2.43 -15.52
C ILE A 45 -8.55 2.53 -15.94
N SER A 46 -8.85 2.20 -17.20
CA SER A 46 -10.14 2.52 -17.83
C SER A 46 -11.36 1.92 -17.11
N PHE A 47 -11.26 0.73 -16.53
CA PHE A 47 -12.41 0.07 -15.89
C PHE A 47 -12.79 0.69 -14.52
N VAL A 48 -11.86 1.40 -13.87
CA VAL A 48 -12.11 2.01 -12.54
C VAL A 48 -13.09 3.18 -12.65
N PHE A 49 -13.20 3.82 -13.83
CA PHE A 49 -14.07 4.98 -14.07
C PHE A 49 -15.56 4.68 -13.99
N GLY A 50 -15.98 3.42 -14.16
CA GLY A 50 -17.38 3.00 -14.02
C GLY A 50 -17.73 2.44 -12.65
N VAL A 51 -16.76 1.90 -11.93
CA VAL A 51 -16.98 1.15 -10.68
C VAL A 51 -16.77 2.03 -9.44
N PHE A 52 -15.70 2.81 -9.42
CA PHE A 52 -15.35 3.66 -8.28
C PHE A 52 -15.62 5.12 -8.62
N LYS A 53 -16.65 5.71 -8.02
CA LYS A 53 -17.02 7.12 -8.30
C LYS A 53 -15.98 8.12 -7.79
N ASN A 54 -15.30 7.79 -6.68
CA ASN A 54 -14.39 8.70 -5.96
C ASN A 54 -12.91 8.53 -6.31
N HIS A 55 -12.60 7.97 -7.47
CA HIS A 55 -11.21 7.72 -7.85
C HIS A 55 -10.56 8.97 -8.46
N ARG A 56 -9.24 9.13 -8.25
CA ARG A 56 -8.42 10.17 -8.86
C ARG A 56 -7.07 9.59 -9.26
N PHE A 57 -6.41 10.22 -10.22
CA PHE A 57 -5.13 9.73 -10.70
C PHE A 57 -4.23 10.85 -11.20
N VAL A 58 -2.93 10.61 -11.05
CA VAL A 58 -1.89 11.44 -11.67
C VAL A 58 -1.26 10.60 -12.76
N ASN A 59 -1.29 11.08 -14.01
CA ASN A 59 -0.69 10.33 -15.11
C ASN A 59 0.81 10.63 -15.22
N TYR A 60 1.65 9.66 -14.88
CA TYR A 60 3.11 9.77 -15.05
C TYR A 60 3.54 9.90 -16.52
N SER A 61 2.71 9.48 -17.49
CA SER A 61 3.01 9.58 -18.92
C SER A 61 2.45 10.84 -19.57
N SER A 62 1.88 11.77 -18.80
CA SER A 62 1.36 13.02 -19.37
C SER A 62 2.48 13.84 -20.02
N LEU A 63 2.21 14.32 -21.23
CA LEU A 63 3.13 15.00 -22.15
C LEU A 63 3.49 16.43 -21.71
N ASN A 64 3.90 16.63 -20.46
CA ASN A 64 4.60 17.86 -20.10
C ASN A 64 6.09 17.68 -20.42
N ARG A 65 6.62 18.53 -21.32
CA ARG A 65 7.97 18.46 -21.91
C ARG A 65 9.13 18.41 -20.91
N TYR A 66 8.90 18.74 -19.63
CA TYR A 66 9.93 18.80 -18.60
C TYR A 66 9.90 17.56 -17.69
N LYS A 67 11.02 16.83 -17.63
CA LYS A 67 11.21 15.58 -16.86
C LYS A 67 10.89 15.72 -15.36
N LEU A 68 10.99 16.93 -14.81
CA LEU A 68 10.77 17.24 -13.39
C LEU A 68 9.49 18.03 -13.12
N ALA A 69 8.58 18.13 -14.10
CA ALA A 69 7.35 18.90 -13.92
C ALA A 69 6.53 18.36 -12.74
N LYS A 70 6.15 19.25 -11.82
CA LYS A 70 5.34 18.95 -10.62
C LYS A 70 4.06 18.16 -10.96
N ASN A 71 3.43 18.49 -12.09
CA ASN A 71 2.21 17.87 -12.60
C ASN A 71 2.33 16.36 -12.91
N ARG A 72 3.55 15.82 -13.02
CA ARG A 72 3.82 14.38 -13.22
C ARG A 72 3.69 13.57 -11.93
N TRP A 73 4.01 14.19 -10.80
CA TRP A 73 4.09 13.55 -9.48
C TRP A 73 2.95 13.99 -8.54
N TYR A 74 2.34 15.14 -8.83
CA TYR A 74 1.26 15.73 -8.05
C TYR A 74 0.25 16.47 -8.94
N LYS A 75 -1.04 16.19 -8.78
CA LYS A 75 -2.15 16.92 -9.41
C LYS A 75 -3.41 16.83 -8.55
N ASP A 76 -4.16 17.93 -8.41
CA ASP A 76 -5.47 17.98 -7.72
C ASP A 76 -5.48 17.37 -6.31
N GLY A 77 -4.40 17.60 -5.54
CA GLY A 77 -4.23 17.06 -4.18
C GLY A 77 -3.72 15.62 -4.12
N VAL A 78 -3.54 14.96 -5.27
CA VAL A 78 -3.12 13.56 -5.38
C VAL A 78 -1.63 13.50 -5.73
N HIS A 79 -0.87 12.64 -5.06
CA HIS A 79 0.53 12.35 -5.41
C HIS A 79 0.82 10.86 -5.47
N ASN A 80 1.83 10.47 -6.26
CA ASN A 80 2.29 9.09 -6.41
C ASN A 80 3.39 8.66 -5.43
N GLN A 81 3.92 9.59 -4.61
CA GLN A 81 5.08 9.33 -3.75
C GLN A 81 4.91 8.13 -2.80
N VAL A 82 3.71 7.89 -2.26
CA VAL A 82 3.46 6.73 -1.37
C VAL A 82 3.64 5.42 -2.11
N ALA A 83 3.07 5.30 -3.31
CA ALA A 83 3.19 4.11 -4.13
C ALA A 83 4.65 3.86 -4.55
N GLU A 84 5.37 4.92 -4.93
CA GLU A 84 6.76 4.82 -5.36
C GLU A 84 7.72 4.49 -4.23
N GLY A 85 7.52 5.08 -3.05
CA GLY A 85 8.26 4.72 -1.84
C GLY A 85 8.07 3.25 -1.48
N ASN A 86 6.83 2.76 -1.50
CA ASN A 86 6.53 1.35 -1.25
C ASN A 86 7.17 0.43 -2.30
N HIS A 87 7.09 0.77 -3.58
CA HIS A 87 7.74 0.00 -4.64
C HIS A 87 9.26 -0.02 -4.52
N ARG A 88 9.88 1.10 -4.13
CA ARG A 88 11.32 1.18 -3.89
C ARG A 88 11.72 0.28 -2.73
N LEU A 89 10.99 0.33 -1.62
CA LEU A 89 11.25 -0.52 -0.45
C LEU A 89 11.21 -2.01 -0.80
N VAL A 90 10.17 -2.48 -1.49
CA VAL A 90 10.05 -3.89 -1.90
C VAL A 90 11.20 -4.29 -2.84
N LYS A 91 11.54 -3.43 -3.81
CA LYS A 91 12.64 -3.70 -4.74
C LYS A 91 13.99 -3.80 -4.03
N THR A 92 14.27 -2.88 -3.10
CA THR A 92 15.50 -2.92 -2.31
C THR A 92 15.55 -4.17 -1.43
N ALA A 93 14.44 -4.48 -0.74
CA ALA A 93 14.35 -5.67 0.10
C ALA A 93 14.58 -6.95 -0.71
N PHE A 94 13.87 -7.13 -1.83
CA PHE A 94 14.04 -8.31 -2.69
C PHE A 94 15.39 -8.35 -3.40
N SER A 95 16.01 -7.21 -3.68
CA SER A 95 17.39 -7.20 -4.15
C SER A 95 18.37 -7.76 -3.10
N ALA A 96 18.13 -7.47 -1.82
CA ALA A 96 18.95 -8.00 -0.71
C ALA A 96 18.74 -9.51 -0.49
N TYR A 97 17.53 -10.03 -0.74
CA TYR A 97 17.20 -11.45 -0.65
C TYR A 97 17.74 -12.30 -1.83
N GLU A 98 18.62 -11.77 -2.69
CA GLU A 98 19.07 -12.42 -3.95
C GLU A 98 17.91 -13.03 -4.75
N TYR A 99 16.82 -12.27 -4.86
CA TYR A 99 15.55 -12.74 -5.39
C TYR A 99 15.58 -12.89 -6.93
N ILE A 100 16.21 -13.96 -7.42
CA ILE A 100 16.46 -14.20 -8.86
C ILE A 100 15.30 -14.95 -9.52
N ARG A 101 14.59 -15.85 -8.81
CA ARG A 101 13.45 -16.63 -9.34
C ARG A 101 12.40 -16.96 -8.27
N PRO A 102 11.24 -16.30 -8.25
CA PRO A 102 10.31 -16.50 -7.15
C PRO A 102 9.19 -17.48 -7.47
N LYS A 103 9.36 -18.73 -7.03
CA LYS A 103 8.30 -19.76 -7.04
C LYS A 103 7.17 -19.44 -6.06
N PHE A 104 7.48 -18.75 -4.95
CA PHE A 104 6.55 -18.42 -3.87
C PHE A 104 6.37 -16.90 -3.70
N ASN A 105 6.27 -16.17 -4.82
CA ASN A 105 6.25 -14.71 -4.81
C ASN A 105 5.19 -14.07 -3.88
N GLN A 106 3.99 -14.63 -3.82
CA GLN A 106 2.92 -14.11 -2.98
C GLN A 106 3.23 -14.29 -1.49
N LEU A 107 3.91 -15.38 -1.11
CA LEU A 107 4.26 -15.66 0.28
C LEU A 107 5.21 -14.59 0.81
N TYR A 108 6.28 -14.28 0.06
CA TYR A 108 7.22 -13.22 0.43
C TYR A 108 6.57 -11.83 0.49
N LEU A 109 5.66 -11.53 -0.43
CA LEU A 109 4.92 -10.27 -0.42
C LEU A 109 3.97 -10.18 0.79
N ASN A 110 3.36 -11.28 1.19
CA ASN A 110 2.52 -11.35 2.39
C ASN A 110 3.34 -11.15 3.66
N GLU A 111 4.49 -11.80 3.76
CA GLU A 111 5.41 -11.62 4.89
C GLU A 111 5.88 -10.17 5.00
N PHE A 112 6.32 -9.58 3.88
CA PHE A 112 6.74 -8.19 3.85
C PHE A 112 5.61 -7.22 4.20
N SER A 113 4.39 -7.48 3.74
CA SER A 113 3.18 -6.73 4.11
C SER A 113 2.90 -6.84 5.61
N PHE A 114 2.98 -8.04 6.17
CA PHE A 114 2.78 -8.30 7.59
C PHE A 114 3.78 -7.53 8.46
N LEU A 115 5.09 -7.66 8.19
CA LEU A 115 6.13 -6.94 8.94
C LEU A 115 5.95 -5.42 8.88
N LYS A 116 5.59 -4.90 7.70
CA LYS A 116 5.32 -3.46 7.55
C LYS A 116 4.09 -3.01 8.32
N ASN A 117 3.06 -3.84 8.37
CA ASN A 117 1.80 -3.52 9.05
C ASN A 117 1.92 -3.61 10.58
N ILE A 118 2.82 -4.45 11.12
CA ILE A 118 3.13 -4.47 12.56
C ILE A 118 3.59 -3.09 13.02
N ASN A 119 4.45 -2.42 12.25
CA ASN A 119 4.95 -1.10 12.61
C ASN A 119 3.84 -0.04 12.66
N VAL A 120 2.78 -0.20 11.85
CA VAL A 120 1.61 0.71 11.84
C VAL A 120 0.67 0.42 13.01
N LEU A 121 0.61 -0.84 13.45
CA LEU A 121 -0.19 -1.26 14.59
C LEU A 121 0.39 -0.81 15.93
N GLU A 122 1.65 -0.33 15.96
CA GLU A 122 2.35 0.17 17.14
C GLU A 122 2.18 -0.73 18.37
N LEU A 123 3.15 -1.64 18.55
CA LEU A 123 3.36 -2.37 19.82
C LEU A 123 3.38 -1.43 21.05
N ASP A 124 3.58 -0.12 20.89
CA ASP A 124 3.46 0.90 21.95
C ASP A 124 2.07 0.92 22.61
N SER A 125 1.00 0.59 21.88
CA SER A 125 -0.35 0.46 22.46
C SER A 125 -0.52 -0.83 23.29
N LEU A 126 0.30 -1.86 23.03
CA LEU A 126 0.32 -3.11 23.79
C LEU A 126 1.20 -3.00 25.04
N GLU A 127 2.31 -2.27 24.98
CA GLU A 127 3.17 -2.03 26.14
C GLU A 127 2.49 -1.08 27.14
N SER A 128 1.84 -0.01 26.68
CA SER A 128 1.05 0.89 27.54
C SER A 128 -0.14 0.20 28.22
N LYS A 129 -0.81 -0.74 27.53
CA LYS A 129 -1.85 -1.58 28.15
C LYS A 129 -1.30 -2.56 29.20
N ARG A 130 -0.18 -3.23 28.91
CA ARG A 130 0.47 -4.15 29.86
C ARG A 130 0.98 -3.43 31.10
N LEU A 131 1.57 -2.25 30.96
CA LEU A 131 2.00 -1.44 32.10
C LEU A 131 0.79 -0.97 32.92
N GLY A 132 -0.28 -0.49 32.28
CA GLY A 132 -1.50 -0.05 32.96
C GLY A 132 -2.26 -1.16 33.73
N GLU A 133 -2.21 -2.41 33.26
CA GLU A 133 -2.81 -3.56 33.95
C GLU A 133 -1.97 -4.01 35.17
N ASN A 134 -0.64 -4.00 35.07
CA ASN A 134 0.25 -4.33 36.18
C ASN A 134 0.15 -3.33 37.34
N PHE A 135 -0.08 -2.04 37.07
CA PHE A 135 -0.29 -1.04 38.13
C PHE A 135 -1.63 -1.19 38.86
N LYS A 136 -2.69 -1.68 38.19
CA LYS A 136 -3.99 -1.93 38.82
C LYS A 136 -3.96 -3.16 39.72
N ASN A 137 -3.32 -4.23 39.28
CA ASN A 137 -3.19 -5.46 40.09
C ASN A 137 -2.36 -5.23 41.36
N SER A 138 -1.43 -4.26 41.37
CA SER A 138 -0.65 -3.88 42.55
C SER A 138 -1.40 -2.98 43.54
N SER A 139 -2.45 -2.27 43.10
CA SER A 139 -3.24 -1.38 43.97
C SER A 139 -4.44 -2.07 44.63
N ASP A 140 -4.83 -3.24 44.12
CA ASP A 140 -5.96 -4.03 44.63
C ASP A 140 -5.51 -5.10 45.66
N GLU A 141 -4.20 -5.19 45.95
CA GLU A 141 -3.59 -6.11 46.94
C GLU A 141 -3.15 -5.41 48.26
N LEU A 142 -3.56 -4.16 48.49
CA LEU A 142 -3.35 -3.40 49.75
C LEU A 142 -4.69 -3.01 50.37
#